data_AF-A0A353N5L2-F1
#
_entry.id   AF-A0A353N5L2-F1
#
_cell.length_a   1.000
_cell.length_b   1.000
_cell.length_c   1.000
_cell.angle_alpha   90.00
_cell.angle_beta   90.00
_cell.angle_gamma   90.00
#
_symmetry.space_group_name_H-M   'P 1'
#
loop_
_entity.id
_entity.type
_entity.pdbx_description
1 polymer ?
#
loop_
_entity_poly.entity_id
_entity_poly.type
_entity_poly.pdbx_seq_one_letter_code
_entity_poly.pdbx_strand_id
1 'polypeptide(L)' 'IEEAAVAGKHIFCEKPIALEIDRINQALVTVKKAGVKLQVGFNRRFDPSFRKAKQLIESGEIGT' A
#
# COMPACT_ATOMS: atom_id res chain seq x y z
N ILE A 1 7.46 -7.71 8.25
CA ILE A 1 7.60 -6.29 7.80
C ILE A 1 8.69 -5.60 8.60
N GLU A 2 8.58 -5.52 9.92
CA GLU A 2 9.50 -4.77 10.78
C GLU A 2 10.94 -5.27 10.67
N GLU A 3 11.17 -6.58 10.72
CA GLU A 3 12.50 -7.18 10.52
C GLU A 3 13.13 -6.79 9.18
N ALA A 4 12.36 -6.87 8.09
CA ALA A 4 12.82 -6.47 6.76
C ALA A 4 13.11 -4.97 6.67
N ALA A 5 12.31 -4.14 7.34
CA ALA A 5 12.52 -2.70 7.41
C ALA A 5 13.80 -2.36 8.18
N VAL A 6 14.01 -2.96 9.36
CA VAL A 6 15.23 -2.79 10.16
C VAL A 6 16.47 -3.23 9.39
N ALA A 7 16.35 -4.26 8.55
CA ALA A 7 17.41 -4.71 7.66
C ALA A 7 17.62 -3.80 6.42
N GLY A 8 16.89 -2.67 6.30
CA GLY A 8 17.01 -1.74 5.18
C GLY A 8 16.44 -2.26 3.85
N LYS A 9 15.63 -3.33 3.87
CA LYS A 9 15.07 -3.95 2.66
C LYS A 9 13.72 -3.34 2.32
N HIS A 10 13.50 -3.08 1.03
CA HIS A 10 12.16 -2.78 0.54
C HIS A 10 11.24 -4.00 0.65
N ILE A 11 9.96 -3.76 0.90
CA ILE A 11 9.02 -4.79 1.32
C ILE A 11 7.84 -4.84 0.35
N PHE A 12 7.54 -6.04 -0.13
CA PHE A 12 6.26 -6.37 -0.72
C PHE A 12 5.53 -7.31 0.24
N CYS A 13 4.35 -6.92 0.70
CA CYS A 13 3.54 -7.67 1.65
C CYS A 13 2.25 -8.13 0.98
N GLU A 14 1.94 -9.42 1.06
CA GLU A 14 0.60 -9.90 0.73
C GLU A 14 -0.44 -9.30 1.68
N LYS A 15 -1.68 -9.17 1.22
CA LYS A 15 -2.78 -8.64 2.04
C LYS A 15 -3.34 -9.74 2.96
N PRO A 16 -3.79 -9.41 4.18
CA PRO A 16 -3.68 -8.12 4.88
C PRO A 16 -2.31 -7.93 5.55
N ILE A 17 -1.94 -6.67 5.84
CA ILE A 17 -0.73 -6.36 6.62
C ILE A 17 -0.78 -7.00 8.02
N ALA A 18 -1.92 -6.85 8.70
CA ALA A 18 -2.25 -7.46 10.00
C ALA A 18 -3.78 -7.42 10.17
N LEU A 19 -4.30 -8.11 11.18
CA LEU A 19 -5.73 -8.12 11.50
C LEU A 19 -6.16 -6.91 12.36
N GLU A 20 -5.23 -6.38 13.16
CA GLU A 20 -5.49 -5.25 14.08
C GLU A 20 -4.84 -3.95 13.59
N ILE A 21 -5.58 -2.85 13.69
CA ILE A 21 -5.10 -1.53 13.19
C ILE A 21 -3.84 -1.05 13.93
N ASP A 22 -3.72 -1.32 15.22
CA ASP A 22 -2.56 -0.92 16.01
C ASP A 22 -1.28 -1.64 15.56
N ARG A 23 -1.38 -2.90 15.15
CA ARG A 23 -0.25 -3.65 14.58
C ARG A 23 0.16 -3.09 13.22
N ILE A 24 -0.79 -2.64 12.41
CA ILE A 24 -0.51 -1.95 11.14
C ILE A 24 0.24 -0.64 11.42
N ASN A 25 -0.25 0.17 12.36
CA ASN A 25 0.37 1.44 12.72
C ASN A 25 1.81 1.28 13.21
N GLN A 26 2.07 0.29 14.07
CA GLN A 26 3.42 -0.04 14.54
C GLN A 26 4.36 -0.40 13.38
N ALA A 27 3.93 -1.27 12.47
CA ALA A 27 4.72 -1.64 11.31
C ALA A 27 5.03 -0.44 10.39
N LEU A 28 4.06 0.46 10.17
CA LEU A 28 4.24 1.66 9.36
C LEU A 28 5.23 2.65 9.98
N VAL A 29 5.24 2.79 11.31
CA VAL A 29 6.24 3.61 12.02
C VAL A 29 7.65 3.06 11.78
N THR A 30 7.85 1.75 11.87
CA THR A 30 9.15 1.11 11.63
C THR A 30 9.60 1.27 10.18
N VAL A 31 8.70 1.07 9.21
CA VAL A 31 8.97 1.30 7.78
C VAL A 31 9.39 2.75 7.51
N LYS A 32 8.67 3.72 8.09
CA LYS A 32 8.98 5.15 7.95
C LYS A 32 10.34 5.49 8.55
N LYS A 33 10.65 4.98 9.75
CA LYS A 33 11.95 5.18 10.42
C LYS A 33 13.11 4.58 9.63
N ALA A 34 12.91 3.41 9.03
CA ALA A 34 13.91 2.75 8.19
C ALA A 34 14.11 3.41 6.81
N GLY A 35 13.19 4.29 6.39
CA GLY A 35 13.26 4.93 5.07
C GLY A 35 13.06 3.97 3.89
N VAL A 36 12.45 2.80 4.13
CA VAL A 36 12.21 1.79 3.08
C VAL A 36 10.81 1.91 2.49
N LYS A 37 10.64 1.41 1.25
CA LYS A 37 9.32 1.28 0.64
C LYS A 37 8.58 0.06 1.18
N LEU A 38 7.29 0.22 1.42
CA LEU A 38 6.34 -0.86 1.66
C LEU A 38 5.24 -0.82 0.60
N GLN A 39 5.08 -1.90 -0.14
CA GLN A 39 3.96 -2.13 -1.05
C GLN A 39 3.10 -3.28 -0.53
N VAL A 40 1.79 -3.10 -0.58
CA VAL A 40 0.81 -4.17 -0.27
C VAL A 40 0.27 -4.74 -1.58
N GLY A 41 0.02 -6.05 -1.61
CA GLY A 41 -0.54 -6.83 -2.72
C GLY A 41 -1.98 -6.48 -3.12
N PHE A 42 -2.31 -5.19 -3.30
CA PHE A 42 -3.55 -4.74 -3.93
C PHE A 42 -3.43 -4.83 -5.47
N ASN A 43 -3.34 -6.04 -5.99
CA ASN A 43 -3.08 -6.33 -7.41
C ASN A 43 -4.03 -5.59 -8.38
N ARG A 44 -5.33 -5.53 -8.06
CA ARG A 44 -6.34 -4.86 -8.91
C ARG A 44 -6.08 -3.36 -9.12
N ARG A 45 -5.29 -2.71 -8.25
CA ARG A 45 -4.89 -1.30 -8.44
C ARG A 45 -4.07 -1.08 -9.73
N PHE A 46 -3.43 -2.12 -10.24
CA PHE A 46 -2.63 -2.07 -11.47
C PHE A 46 -3.38 -2.55 -12.71
N ASP A 47 -4.57 -3.15 -12.53
CA ASP A 47 -5.43 -3.55 -13.64
C ASP A 47 -5.82 -2.31 -14.48
N PRO A 48 -5.69 -2.35 -15.83
CA PRO A 48 -6.03 -1.22 -16.68
C PRO A 48 -7.46 -0.73 -16.51
N SER A 49 -8.43 -1.63 -16.30
CA SER A 49 -9.85 -1.27 -16.16
C SER A 49 -10.10 -0.49 -14.87
N PHE A 50 -9.51 -0.92 -13.74
CA PHE A 50 -9.61 -0.21 -12.46
C PHE A 50 -8.92 1.16 -12.51
N ARG A 51 -7.75 1.24 -13.18
CA ARG A 51 -7.06 2.53 -13.38
C ARG A 51 -7.88 3.48 -14.24
N LYS A 52 -8.48 3.01 -15.34
CA LYS A 52 -9.34 3.84 -16.20
C LYS A 52 -10.59 4.29 -15.46
N ALA A 53 -11.24 3.42 -14.69
CA ALA A 53 -12.38 3.79 -13.86
C ALA A 53 -12.05 4.93 -12.88
N LYS A 54 -10.91 4.81 -12.15
CA LYS A 54 -10.43 5.88 -11.27
C LYS A 54 -10.19 7.20 -12.02
N GLN A 55 -9.55 7.13 -13.19
CA GLN A 55 -9.28 8.32 -14.01
C GLN A 55 -10.56 9.03 -14.46
N LEU A 56 -11.59 8.27 -14.89
CA LEU A 56 -12.88 8.83 -15.32
C LEU A 56 -13.61 9.55 -14.17
N ILE A 57 -13.52 8.99 -12.95
CA ILE A 57 -14.06 9.62 -11.74
C ILE A 57 -13.28 10.91 -11.44
N GLU A 58 -11.95 10.86 -11.41
CA GLU A 58 -11.10 12.02 -11.09
C GLU A 58 -11.18 13.14 -12.13
N SER A 59 -11.47 12.82 -13.40
CA SER A 59 -11.65 13.81 -14.46
C SER A 59 -13.03 14.47 -14.48
N GLY A 60 -13.99 13.95 -13.71
CA GLY A 60 -15.38 14.43 -13.72
C GLY A 60 -16.19 14.05 -14.96
N GLU A 61 -15.68 13.14 -15.81
CA GLU A 61 -16.33 12.75 -17.07
C GLU A 61 -17.67 12.03 -16.83
N ILE A 62 -17.83 11.42 -15.66
CA ILE A 62 -19.02 10.67 -15.26
C ILE A 62 -19.76 11.28 -14.05
N GLY A 63 -19.55 12.58 -13.80
CA GLY A 63 -20.19 13.32 -12.71
C GLY A 63 -19.21 13.93 -11.71
N THR A 64 -19.75 14.66 -10.74
CA THR A 64 -19.00 15.31 -9.64
C THR A 64 -19.28 14.66 -8.31
#